data_AF-R5PRJ0-F1
#
_entry.id   AF-R5PRJ0-F1
#
_cell.length_a   1.000
_cell.length_b   1.000
_cell.length_c   1.000
_cell.angle_alpha   90.00
_cell.angle_beta   90.00
_cell.angle_gamma   90.00
#
_symmetry.space_group_name_H-M   'P 1'
#
loop_
_entity.id
_entity.type
_entity.pdbx_description
1 polymer ?
#
loop_
_entity_poly.entity_id
_entity_poly.type
_entity_poly.pdbx_seq_one_letter_code
_entity_poly.pdbx_strand_id
1 'polypeptide(L)'
;MNGKTESSRISDIYLEYKVYKKGDPNLKSRIKNWDDYNPYVGYIQSNVRPVYFDSIPLRNIDGKAEHIAKFTPRNLSQNIDVYFDISKDVTTRGFVVDSVEAEVSGIPLAISIGNGYIDIRKTSKMLFDMELQNKDGNVVEDTEDNTSLVAHANIDVTGIVKSATPNERTGPGIMQVIIYTHAFNDEGVKRIKRIQGKINIYNALEEANLIEIVNMGKDARRRSEHGVLNIKTDLVLKGEQIVDTPNDDNGIDQWTGCENIFVDI
;
A
#
# COMPACT_ATOMS: atom_id res chain seq x y z
N MET A 1 -0.69 9.44 50.03
CA MET A 1 -1.58 9.54 48.86
C MET A 1 -0.94 10.50 47.88
N ASN A 2 -0.20 9.98 46.90
CA ASN A 2 0.47 10.82 45.90
C ASN A 2 -0.52 11.10 44.77
N GLY A 3 -0.95 12.36 44.68
CA GLY A 3 -1.78 12.85 43.58
C GLY A 3 -1.03 12.69 42.26
N LYS A 4 -1.49 11.75 41.44
CA LYS A 4 -1.19 11.75 40.01
C LYS A 4 -1.80 13.03 39.45
N THR A 5 -0.97 14.00 39.11
CA THR A 5 -1.35 15.05 38.17
C THR A 5 -1.57 14.36 36.82
N GLU A 6 -2.84 14.04 36.52
CA GLU A 6 -3.31 13.64 35.20
C GLU A 6 -3.24 14.84 34.26
N SER A 7 -2.04 15.20 33.84
CA SER A 7 -1.86 15.80 32.53
C SER A 7 -1.49 14.64 31.61
N SER A 8 -2.47 14.07 30.92
CA SER A 8 -2.16 13.27 29.74
C SER A 8 -1.35 14.18 28.82
N ARG A 9 -0.08 13.84 28.58
CA ARG A 9 0.72 14.62 27.65
C ARG A 9 0.15 14.31 26.28
N ILE A 10 -0.01 15.31 25.42
CA ILE A 10 -0.49 15.10 24.04
C ILE A 10 0.36 14.07 23.29
N SER A 11 1.63 13.87 23.70
CA SER A 11 2.51 12.79 23.23
C SER A 11 1.98 11.37 23.45
N ASP A 12 1.09 11.18 24.42
CA ASP A 12 0.53 9.90 24.83
C ASP A 12 -0.78 9.58 24.08
N ILE A 13 -1.25 10.51 23.23
CA ILE A 13 -2.43 10.34 22.40
C ILE A 13 -1.99 9.84 21.03
N TYR A 14 -2.60 8.74 20.60
CA TYR A 14 -2.34 8.10 19.32
C TYR A 14 -3.58 8.15 18.44
N LEU A 15 -3.35 8.40 17.16
CA LEU A 15 -4.29 8.06 16.11
C LEU A 15 -3.98 6.64 15.68
N GLU A 16 -4.97 5.74 15.72
CA GLU A 16 -4.83 4.35 15.31
C GLU A 16 -5.80 4.01 14.19
N TYR A 17 -5.33 3.28 13.17
CA TYR A 17 -6.20 2.75 12.13
C TYR A 17 -7.15 1.68 12.67
N LYS A 18 -8.39 1.73 12.20
CA LYS A 18 -9.31 0.61 12.38
C LYS A 18 -8.88 -0.54 11.49
N VAL A 19 -8.70 -1.72 12.10
CA VAL A 19 -8.29 -2.94 11.42
C VAL A 19 -9.49 -3.84 11.17
N TYR A 20 -9.57 -4.39 9.96
CA TYR A 20 -10.61 -5.30 9.52
C TYR A 20 -10.03 -6.69 9.26
N LYS A 21 -10.84 -7.73 9.44
CA LYS A 21 -10.45 -9.12 9.12
C LYS A 21 -10.84 -9.46 7.69
N LYS A 22 -10.13 -10.43 7.09
CA LYS A 22 -10.55 -11.01 5.80
C LYS A 22 -12.02 -11.44 5.87
N GLY A 23 -12.81 -11.06 4.86
CA GLY A 23 -14.24 -11.35 4.78
C GLY A 23 -15.16 -10.41 5.57
N ASP A 24 -14.62 -9.39 6.24
CA ASP A 24 -15.44 -8.31 6.82
C ASP A 24 -16.27 -7.62 5.73
N PRO A 25 -17.59 -7.40 5.93
CA PRO A 25 -18.46 -6.79 4.92
C PRO A 25 -18.08 -5.35 4.55
N ASN A 26 -17.30 -4.66 5.39
CA ASN A 26 -16.80 -3.31 5.13
C ASN A 26 -15.52 -3.30 4.30
N LEU A 27 -14.89 -4.46 4.10
CA LEU A 27 -13.85 -4.61 3.10
C LEU A 27 -14.51 -4.84 1.74
N LYS A 28 -13.87 -4.37 0.66
CA LYS A 28 -14.36 -4.59 -0.71
C LYS A 28 -14.67 -6.09 -0.88
N SER A 29 -15.84 -6.40 -1.45
CA SER A 29 -16.33 -7.78 -1.66
C SER A 29 -15.32 -8.69 -2.39
N ARG A 30 -14.35 -8.07 -3.08
CA ARG A 30 -13.27 -8.67 -3.86
C ARG A 30 -12.28 -9.51 -3.02
N ILE A 31 -12.16 -9.26 -1.70
CA ILE A 31 -11.26 -10.02 -0.80
C ILE A 31 -11.67 -11.48 -0.59
N LYS A 32 -12.95 -11.84 -0.80
CA LYS A 32 -13.46 -13.19 -0.48
C LYS A 32 -12.73 -14.29 -1.24
N ASN A 33 -12.29 -14.01 -2.47
CA ASN A 33 -11.60 -14.95 -3.34
C ASN A 33 -10.13 -14.54 -3.56
N TRP A 34 -9.53 -13.81 -2.62
CA TRP A 34 -8.11 -13.41 -2.69
C TRP A 34 -7.28 -14.39 -1.88
N ASP A 35 -6.16 -14.91 -2.39
CA ASP A 35 -5.24 -15.71 -1.59
C ASP A 35 -4.38 -14.80 -0.70
N ASP A 36 -4.57 -14.95 0.61
CA ASP A 36 -3.94 -14.07 1.57
C ASP A 36 -2.59 -14.65 1.97
N TYR A 37 -1.50 -14.09 1.42
CA TYR A 37 -0.14 -14.52 1.74
C TYR A 37 0.44 -13.79 2.96
N ASN A 38 -0.34 -12.88 3.57
CA ASN A 38 -0.04 -12.22 4.84
C ASN A 38 -1.21 -12.40 5.85
N PRO A 39 -1.66 -13.64 6.13
CA PRO A 39 -2.92 -13.89 6.82
C PRO A 39 -2.89 -13.52 8.31
N TYR A 40 -1.69 -13.27 8.85
CA TYR A 40 -1.46 -12.98 10.26
C TYR A 40 -1.78 -11.54 10.65
N VAL A 41 -1.94 -10.63 9.67
CA VAL A 41 -2.25 -9.22 9.92
C VAL A 41 -3.54 -8.82 9.21
N GLY A 42 -4.29 -7.91 9.84
CA GLY A 42 -5.56 -7.45 9.28
C GLY A 42 -5.38 -6.41 8.18
N TYR A 43 -6.50 -5.87 7.69
CA TYR A 43 -6.58 -4.88 6.62
C TYR A 43 -6.95 -3.50 7.14
N ILE A 44 -6.37 -2.47 6.53
CA ILE A 44 -6.80 -1.07 6.60
C ILE A 44 -7.54 -0.75 5.29
N GLN A 45 -8.56 0.09 5.36
CA GLN A 45 -9.26 0.55 4.15
C GLN A 45 -8.39 1.56 3.37
N SER A 46 -8.39 1.48 2.04
CA SER A 46 -7.66 2.40 1.17
C SER A 46 -8.27 3.80 1.04
N ASN A 47 -9.50 4.00 1.49
CA ASN A 47 -10.17 5.30 1.47
C ASN A 47 -9.81 6.21 2.66
N VAL A 48 -8.75 5.86 3.40
CA VAL A 48 -8.18 6.72 4.43
C VAL A 48 -7.74 8.02 3.78
N ARG A 49 -8.19 9.15 4.34
CA ARG A 49 -7.79 10.48 3.90
C ARG A 49 -6.57 10.96 4.69
N PRO A 50 -5.78 11.91 4.17
CA PRO A 50 -4.70 12.52 4.93
C PRO A 50 -5.23 13.09 6.25
N VAL A 51 -4.51 12.85 7.34
CA VAL A 51 -4.90 13.34 8.66
C VAL A 51 -4.01 14.51 9.03
N TYR A 52 -4.63 15.64 9.37
CA TYR A 52 -3.90 16.84 9.81
C TYR A 52 -4.16 17.08 11.29
N PHE A 53 -3.14 17.56 11.99
CA PHE A 53 -3.24 17.90 13.40
C PHE A 53 -2.60 19.25 13.70
N ASP A 54 -3.25 20.02 14.55
CA ASP A 54 -2.66 21.16 15.23
C ASP A 54 -3.23 21.29 16.65
N SER A 55 -2.49 21.99 17.51
CA SER A 55 -2.95 22.34 18.85
C SER A 55 -2.44 23.72 19.23
N ILE A 56 -3.27 24.48 19.92
CA ILE A 56 -2.86 25.76 20.51
C ILE A 56 -2.62 25.52 22.01
N PRO A 57 -1.52 26.03 22.58
CA PRO A 57 -1.29 25.97 24.03
C PRO A 57 -2.46 26.60 24.79
N LEU A 58 -2.70 26.13 26.03
CA LEU A 58 -3.72 26.72 26.90
C LEU A 58 -3.49 28.24 27.05
N ARG A 59 -4.54 29.04 26.83
CA ARG A 59 -4.52 30.49 26.99
C ARG A 59 -5.63 30.95 27.93
N ASN A 60 -5.31 31.91 28.80
CA ASN A 60 -6.31 32.59 29.62
C ASN A 60 -7.02 33.64 28.77
N ILE A 61 -8.31 33.46 28.54
CA ILE A 61 -9.16 34.42 27.83
C ILE A 61 -9.71 35.38 28.88
N ASP A 62 -9.14 36.59 28.96
CA ASP A 62 -9.74 37.66 29.73
C ASP A 62 -10.79 38.39 28.87
N GLY A 63 -11.92 38.74 29.48
CA GLY A 63 -13.06 39.37 28.76
C GLY A 63 -12.81 40.83 28.33
N LYS A 64 -11.55 41.23 28.16
CA LYS A 64 -11.12 42.63 27.98
C LYS A 64 -10.47 42.90 26.62
N ALA A 65 -10.07 41.86 25.89
CA ALA A 65 -9.40 41.98 24.60
C ALA A 65 -9.96 40.98 23.59
N GLU A 66 -9.77 41.28 22.30
CA GLU A 66 -9.98 40.31 21.22
C GLU A 66 -8.88 39.24 21.29
N HIS A 67 -9.29 37.98 21.24
CA HIS A 67 -8.37 36.83 21.27
C HIS A 67 -8.45 36.08 19.94
N ILE A 68 -7.34 36.05 19.19
CA ILE A 68 -7.24 35.33 17.92
C ILE A 68 -6.47 34.02 18.12
N ALA A 69 -7.13 32.91 17.81
CA ALA A 69 -6.56 31.58 17.79
C ALA A 69 -6.20 31.19 16.34
N LYS A 70 -4.90 31.14 16.03
CA LYS A 70 -4.40 30.75 14.70
C LYS A 70 -3.90 29.31 14.74
N PHE A 71 -4.50 28.45 13.91
CA PHE A 71 -4.06 27.09 13.70
C PHE A 71 -3.16 26.98 12.45
N THR A 72 -2.15 26.12 12.50
CA THR A 72 -1.26 25.73 11.42
C THR A 72 -1.13 24.19 11.39
N PRO A 73 -2.13 23.48 10.85
CA PRO A 73 -2.13 22.01 10.81
C PRO A 73 -0.93 21.44 10.07
N ARG A 74 -0.33 20.40 10.65
CA ARG A 74 0.67 19.57 9.99
C ARG A 74 0.05 18.25 9.53
N ASN A 75 0.47 17.76 8.37
CA ASN A 75 0.07 16.43 7.91
C ASN A 75 0.71 15.37 8.83
N LEU A 76 -0.08 14.42 9.30
CA LEU A 76 0.37 13.25 10.07
C LEU A 76 0.50 12.01 9.18
N SER A 77 -0.22 11.95 8.05
CA SER A 77 -0.09 10.90 7.05
C SER A 77 1.11 11.15 6.13
N GLN A 78 1.58 10.09 5.49
CA GLN A 78 2.49 10.08 4.37
C GLN A 78 1.69 9.74 3.11
N ASN A 79 1.76 10.61 2.12
CA ASN A 79 1.25 10.32 0.79
C ASN A 79 2.32 9.55 0.01
N ILE A 80 1.97 8.43 -0.60
CA ILE A 80 2.91 7.56 -1.31
C ILE A 80 2.35 7.25 -2.69
N ASP A 81 3.13 7.59 -3.72
CA ASP A 81 2.90 7.04 -5.05
C ASP A 81 3.58 5.67 -5.16
N VAL A 82 2.84 4.67 -5.65
CA VAL A 82 3.29 3.30 -5.83
C VAL A 82 3.25 2.97 -7.32
N TYR A 83 4.37 2.52 -7.89
CA TYR A 83 4.51 2.20 -9.31
C TYR A 83 5.11 0.82 -9.52
N PHE A 84 4.66 0.13 -10.58
CA PHE A 84 5.42 -0.94 -11.23
C PHE A 84 5.03 -1.05 -12.71
N ASP A 85 5.98 -1.49 -13.53
CA ASP A 85 5.76 -1.74 -14.95
C ASP A 85 5.14 -3.13 -15.17
N ILE A 86 4.21 -3.22 -16.11
CA ILE A 86 3.62 -4.48 -16.60
C ILE A 86 4.06 -4.69 -18.04
N SER A 87 4.78 -5.77 -18.27
CA SER A 87 5.21 -6.21 -19.61
C SER A 87 4.30 -7.35 -20.08
N LYS A 88 3.68 -7.20 -21.26
CA LYS A 88 2.73 -8.18 -21.82
C LYS A 88 3.37 -8.96 -22.97
N ASP A 89 3.44 -10.28 -22.83
CA ASP A 89 3.74 -11.20 -23.93
C ASP A 89 2.46 -11.51 -24.71
N VAL A 90 2.22 -10.75 -25.77
CA VAL A 90 1.09 -10.90 -26.69
C VAL A 90 1.47 -11.65 -27.98
N THR A 91 2.64 -12.29 -28.01
CA THR A 91 3.17 -12.94 -29.24
C THR A 91 2.31 -14.10 -29.72
N THR A 92 1.67 -14.81 -28.78
CA THR A 92 0.81 -15.96 -29.08
C THR A 92 -0.66 -15.57 -29.20
N ARG A 93 -1.11 -14.60 -28.38
CA ARG A 93 -2.48 -14.11 -28.37
C ARG A 93 -2.56 -12.77 -27.62
N GLY A 94 -3.28 -11.82 -28.19
CA GLY A 94 -3.60 -10.54 -27.55
C GLY A 94 -4.56 -10.73 -26.37
N PHE A 95 -4.41 -9.87 -25.37
CA PHE A 95 -5.30 -9.79 -24.21
C PHE A 95 -5.24 -8.39 -23.61
N VAL A 96 -6.28 -8.03 -22.86
CA VAL A 96 -6.43 -6.73 -22.20
C VAL A 96 -6.29 -6.90 -20.69
N VAL A 97 -5.58 -5.99 -20.05
CA VAL A 97 -5.59 -5.78 -18.60
C VAL A 97 -6.71 -4.80 -18.26
N ASP A 98 -7.76 -5.29 -17.63
CA ASP A 98 -8.93 -4.47 -17.27
C ASP A 98 -8.67 -3.59 -16.05
N SER A 99 -8.01 -4.16 -15.03
CA SER A 99 -7.73 -3.45 -13.78
C SER A 99 -6.69 -4.19 -12.94
N VAL A 100 -6.05 -3.45 -12.04
CA VAL A 100 -5.08 -3.97 -11.08
C VAL A 100 -5.53 -3.56 -9.68
N GLU A 101 -5.57 -4.55 -8.78
CA GLU A 101 -5.71 -4.34 -7.35
C GLU A 101 -4.41 -4.78 -6.68
N ALA A 102 -4.00 -4.04 -5.66
CA ALA A 102 -2.78 -4.34 -4.94
C ALA A 102 -2.99 -4.28 -3.42
N GLU A 103 -2.21 -5.10 -2.73
CA GLU A 103 -2.07 -5.07 -1.29
C GLU A 103 -0.60 -4.84 -0.94
N VAL A 104 -0.33 -3.91 -0.02
CA VAL A 104 1.00 -3.76 0.59
C VAL A 104 0.92 -4.01 2.09
N SER A 105 1.78 -4.91 2.59
CA SER A 105 1.94 -5.16 4.02
C SER A 105 3.02 -4.26 4.64
N GLY A 106 2.92 -4.04 5.95
CA GLY A 106 3.91 -3.25 6.70
C GLY A 106 3.47 -1.82 6.99
N ILE A 107 2.18 -1.54 6.97
CA ILE A 107 1.65 -0.21 7.35
C ILE A 107 1.52 -0.16 8.88
N PRO A 108 2.26 0.71 9.59
CA PRO A 108 2.13 0.85 11.03
C PRO A 108 0.75 1.34 11.45
N LEU A 109 0.21 0.80 12.54
CA LEU A 109 -1.17 1.09 12.93
C LEU A 109 -1.38 2.45 13.58
N ALA A 110 -0.37 2.96 14.29
CA ALA A 110 -0.55 4.10 15.18
C ALA A 110 0.52 5.18 15.00
N ILE A 111 0.10 6.44 15.11
CA ILE A 111 0.98 7.60 15.14
C ILE A 111 0.63 8.51 16.33
N SER A 112 1.63 8.92 17.09
CA SER A 112 1.47 9.89 18.18
C SER A 112 1.20 11.26 17.59
N ILE A 113 0.08 11.88 17.98
CA ILE A 113 -0.30 13.20 17.46
C ILE A 113 0.61 14.32 17.98
N GLY A 114 1.22 14.12 19.16
CA GLY A 114 2.07 15.12 19.81
C GLY A 114 3.43 15.26 19.16
N ASN A 115 4.13 14.16 18.87
CA ASN A 115 5.48 14.21 18.31
C ASN A 115 5.59 13.66 16.88
N GLY A 116 4.55 12.97 16.36
CA GLY A 116 4.58 12.36 15.03
C GLY A 116 5.35 11.04 14.96
N TYR A 117 5.69 10.44 16.10
CA TYR A 117 6.32 9.11 16.15
C TYR A 117 5.31 8.03 15.82
N ILE A 118 5.75 7.09 14.99
CA ILE A 118 4.97 5.98 14.46
C ILE A 118 5.33 4.73 15.24
N ASP A 119 4.32 4.03 15.75
CA ASP A 119 4.51 2.74 16.42
C ASP A 119 4.63 1.61 15.38
N ILE A 120 5.86 1.12 15.20
CA ILE A 120 6.19 0.09 14.21
C ILE A 120 6.09 -1.34 14.74
N ARG A 121 5.68 -1.53 16.01
CA ARG A 121 5.61 -2.87 16.64
C ARG A 121 4.44 -3.69 16.11
N LYS A 122 3.41 -3.02 15.58
CA LYS A 122 2.24 -3.64 14.96
C LYS A 122 1.99 -3.00 13.61
N THR A 123 1.93 -3.84 12.60
CA THR A 123 1.63 -3.44 11.23
C THR A 123 0.39 -4.16 10.73
N SER A 124 -0.16 -3.61 9.66
CA SER A 124 -1.29 -4.15 8.93
C SER A 124 -1.00 -4.01 7.43
N LYS A 125 -1.96 -4.36 6.59
CA LYS A 125 -1.86 -4.25 5.15
C LYS A 125 -3.02 -3.42 4.60
N MET A 126 -2.84 -2.80 3.45
CA MET A 126 -3.88 -2.00 2.80
C MET A 126 -4.09 -2.53 1.39
N LEU A 127 -5.35 -2.77 1.05
CA LEU A 127 -5.79 -3.10 -0.31
C LEU A 127 -6.23 -1.82 -1.02
N PHE A 128 -5.69 -1.54 -2.19
CA PHE A 128 -5.96 -0.36 -3.00
C PHE A 128 -6.10 -0.73 -4.49
N ASP A 129 -6.81 0.10 -5.24
CA ASP A 129 -6.89 -0.03 -6.71
C ASP A 129 -5.69 0.70 -7.32
N MET A 130 -5.24 0.24 -8.49
CA MET A 130 -4.23 0.92 -9.28
C MET A 130 -4.79 1.31 -10.64
N GLU A 131 -4.48 2.52 -11.07
CA GLU A 131 -4.77 3.03 -12.41
C GLU A 131 -3.74 2.45 -13.39
N LEU A 132 -4.20 2.19 -14.62
CA LEU A 132 -3.33 1.81 -15.72
C LEU A 132 -2.91 3.06 -16.48
N GLN A 133 -1.61 3.21 -16.65
CA GLN A 133 -1.00 4.33 -17.35
C GLN A 133 -0.12 3.85 -18.49
N ASN A 134 0.12 4.73 -19.47
CA ASN A 134 1.21 4.56 -20.42
C ASN A 134 2.53 5.09 -19.84
N LYS A 135 3.65 4.90 -20.56
CA LYS A 135 4.98 5.35 -20.11
C LYS A 135 5.11 6.86 -19.94
N ASP A 136 4.22 7.63 -20.56
CA ASP A 136 4.16 9.09 -20.41
C ASP A 136 3.35 9.53 -19.18
N GLY A 137 2.83 8.57 -18.38
CA GLY A 137 2.06 8.84 -17.16
C GLY A 137 0.58 9.18 -17.40
N ASN A 138 0.07 8.97 -18.61
CA ASN A 138 -1.34 9.21 -18.90
C ASN A 138 -2.17 7.97 -18.58
N VAL A 139 -3.30 8.13 -17.90
CA VAL A 139 -4.26 7.05 -17.66
C VAL A 139 -4.81 6.54 -18.99
N VAL A 140 -4.79 5.22 -19.18
CA VAL A 140 -5.22 4.56 -20.42
C VAL A 140 -6.09 3.35 -20.15
N GLU A 141 -6.99 3.05 -21.09
CA GLU A 141 -7.58 1.73 -21.22
C GLU A 141 -6.64 0.85 -22.04
N ASP A 142 -6.36 -0.35 -21.56
CA ASP A 142 -5.46 -1.27 -22.25
C ASP A 142 -6.11 -1.88 -23.52
N THR A 143 -5.29 -2.33 -24.46
CA THR A 143 -5.72 -2.96 -25.72
C THR A 143 -5.03 -4.30 -25.94
N GLU A 144 -5.61 -5.16 -26.76
CA GLU A 144 -5.11 -6.53 -26.99
C GLU A 144 -3.65 -6.59 -27.48
N ASP A 145 -3.23 -5.62 -28.29
CA ASP A 145 -1.90 -5.56 -28.89
C ASP A 145 -0.88 -4.76 -28.08
N ASN A 146 -1.32 -4.11 -26.99
CA ASN A 146 -0.41 -3.31 -26.18
C ASN A 146 0.57 -4.22 -25.43
N THR A 147 1.85 -3.88 -25.45
CA THR A 147 2.93 -4.68 -24.88
C THR A 147 3.41 -4.18 -23.53
N SER A 148 3.01 -2.97 -23.11
CA SER A 148 3.47 -2.39 -21.84
C SER A 148 2.45 -1.47 -21.20
N LEU A 149 2.33 -1.54 -19.88
CA LEU A 149 1.55 -0.62 -19.05
C LEU A 149 2.39 -0.24 -17.83
N VAL A 150 1.98 0.83 -17.16
CA VAL A 150 2.44 1.19 -15.82
C VAL A 150 1.24 1.09 -14.90
N ALA A 151 1.36 0.35 -13.80
CA ALA A 151 0.36 0.38 -12.73
C ALA A 151 0.75 1.44 -11.71
N HIS A 152 -0.16 2.38 -11.42
CA HIS A 152 0.06 3.46 -10.46
C HIS A 152 -1.05 3.55 -9.42
N ALA A 153 -0.69 3.80 -8.17
CA ALA A 153 -1.62 4.21 -7.14
C ALA A 153 -1.05 5.32 -6.27
N ASN A 154 -1.94 6.12 -5.69
CA ASN A 154 -1.61 7.11 -4.69
C ASN A 154 -2.35 6.76 -3.38
N ILE A 155 -1.61 6.55 -2.29
CA ILE A 155 -2.17 6.12 -1.00
C ILE A 155 -1.72 7.02 0.14
N ASP A 156 -2.59 7.20 1.14
CA ASP A 156 -2.28 7.90 2.38
C ASP A 156 -2.17 6.91 3.55
N VAL A 157 -0.96 6.79 4.09
CA VAL A 157 -0.62 5.84 5.17
C VAL A 157 0.17 6.52 6.28
N THR A 158 0.33 5.90 7.44
CA THR A 158 1.27 6.37 8.48
C THR A 158 2.73 6.24 8.03
N GLY A 159 3.00 5.26 7.18
CA GLY A 159 4.28 4.92 6.57
C GLY A 159 4.24 3.47 6.09
N ILE A 160 5.34 2.99 5.49
CA ILE A 160 5.49 1.57 5.14
C ILE A 160 6.85 1.11 5.67
N VAL A 161 6.85 0.09 6.54
CA VAL A 161 8.07 -0.56 7.02
C VAL A 161 8.44 -1.72 6.10
N LYS A 162 9.74 -1.87 5.83
CA LYS A 162 10.29 -3.06 5.17
C LYS A 162 10.37 -4.24 6.12
N SER A 163 10.54 -5.44 5.58
CA SER A 163 10.87 -6.65 6.34
C SER A 163 12.18 -6.48 7.12
N ALA A 164 12.35 -7.26 8.19
CA ALA A 164 13.56 -7.19 9.01
C ALA A 164 14.79 -7.70 8.24
N THR A 165 14.59 -8.71 7.40
CA THR A 165 15.60 -9.26 6.52
C THR A 165 15.06 -9.30 5.09
N PRO A 166 15.93 -9.23 4.07
CA PRO A 166 15.45 -9.19 2.70
C PRO A 166 14.87 -10.54 2.23
N ASN A 167 15.18 -11.65 2.91
CA ASN A 167 14.73 -12.99 2.50
C ASN A 167 13.33 -13.39 3.06
N GLU A 168 12.64 -12.49 3.75
CA GLU A 168 11.30 -12.76 4.26
C GLU A 168 10.32 -13.03 3.11
N ARG A 169 9.44 -14.02 3.28
CA ARG A 169 8.43 -14.39 2.26
C ARG A 169 7.02 -13.94 2.62
N THR A 170 6.83 -13.49 3.84
CA THR A 170 5.58 -12.99 4.44
C THR A 170 5.94 -11.90 5.45
N GLY A 171 4.95 -11.10 5.87
CA GLY A 171 5.18 -9.99 6.79
C GLY A 171 5.40 -8.66 6.05
N PRO A 172 5.92 -7.63 6.73
CA PRO A 172 6.10 -6.28 6.17
C PRO A 172 6.92 -6.23 4.88
N GLY A 173 6.56 -5.35 3.95
CA GLY A 173 7.28 -5.18 2.69
C GLY A 173 7.02 -6.28 1.66
N ILE A 174 5.98 -7.08 1.87
CA ILE A 174 5.45 -7.99 0.84
C ILE A 174 4.27 -7.31 0.17
N MET A 175 4.37 -7.13 -1.14
CA MET A 175 3.28 -6.64 -1.96
C MET A 175 2.65 -7.80 -2.73
N GLN A 176 1.33 -7.75 -2.88
CA GLN A 176 0.57 -8.70 -3.67
C GLN A 176 -0.31 -7.95 -4.66
N VAL A 177 -0.60 -8.56 -5.81
CA VAL A 177 -1.48 -7.99 -6.83
C VAL A 177 -2.49 -9.01 -7.34
N ILE A 178 -3.68 -8.55 -7.69
CA ILE A 178 -4.60 -9.22 -8.59
C ILE A 178 -4.73 -8.39 -9.85
N ILE A 179 -4.55 -9.06 -10.97
CA ILE A 179 -4.70 -8.49 -12.30
C ILE A 179 -5.92 -9.14 -12.95
N TYR A 180 -6.89 -8.32 -13.30
CA TYR A 180 -8.07 -8.75 -14.05
C TYR A 180 -7.77 -8.57 -15.52
N THR A 181 -7.93 -9.64 -16.30
CA THR A 181 -7.66 -9.60 -17.74
C THR A 181 -8.83 -10.19 -18.52
N HIS A 182 -8.91 -9.86 -19.79
CA HIS A 182 -9.76 -10.58 -20.72
C HIS A 182 -9.11 -10.79 -22.08
N ALA A 183 -9.59 -11.82 -22.78
CA ALA A 183 -9.30 -12.07 -24.17
C ALA A 183 -10.53 -12.65 -24.87
N PHE A 184 -10.62 -12.47 -26.19
CA PHE A 184 -11.67 -13.10 -27.00
C PHE A 184 -11.15 -14.40 -27.59
N ASN A 185 -11.95 -15.47 -27.56
CA ASN A 185 -11.64 -16.72 -28.28
C ASN A 185 -11.89 -16.56 -29.79
N ASP A 186 -11.50 -17.58 -30.55
CA ASP A 186 -11.65 -17.58 -32.01
C ASP A 186 -13.12 -17.45 -32.46
N GLU A 187 -14.07 -17.71 -31.55
CA GLU A 187 -15.51 -17.57 -31.74
C GLU A 187 -16.04 -16.17 -31.33
N GLY A 188 -15.17 -15.26 -30.88
CA GLY A 188 -15.54 -13.91 -30.44
C GLY A 188 -16.14 -13.83 -29.03
N VAL A 189 -16.00 -14.88 -28.21
CA VAL A 189 -16.52 -14.93 -26.83
C VAL A 189 -15.47 -14.36 -25.86
N LYS A 190 -15.87 -13.35 -25.07
CA LYS A 190 -15.04 -12.75 -24.02
C LYS A 190 -14.80 -13.75 -22.88
N ARG A 191 -13.52 -13.99 -22.56
CA ARG A 191 -13.07 -14.80 -21.41
C ARG A 191 -12.34 -13.90 -20.43
N ILE A 192 -12.84 -13.84 -19.19
CA ILE A 192 -12.24 -13.04 -18.11
C ILE A 192 -11.37 -13.94 -17.24
N LYS A 193 -10.22 -13.43 -16.79
CA LYS A 193 -9.29 -14.12 -15.89
C LYS A 193 -8.82 -13.22 -14.77
N ARG A 194 -8.38 -13.86 -13.69
CA ARG A 194 -7.76 -13.23 -12.54
C ARG A 194 -6.40 -13.88 -12.32
N ILE A 195 -5.36 -13.08 -12.35
CA ILE A 195 -3.98 -13.52 -12.19
C ILE A 195 -3.44 -12.92 -10.90
N GLN A 196 -2.87 -13.75 -10.03
CA GLN A 196 -2.34 -13.34 -8.74
C GLN A 196 -0.81 -13.35 -8.77
N GLY A 197 -0.20 -12.31 -8.20
CA GLY A 197 1.25 -12.20 -8.06
C GLY A 197 1.63 -11.68 -6.70
N LYS A 198 2.85 -11.98 -6.28
CA LYS A 198 3.47 -11.36 -5.11
C LYS A 198 4.93 -11.04 -5.35
N ILE A 199 5.44 -10.07 -4.61
CA ILE A 199 6.82 -9.61 -4.66
C ILE A 199 7.24 -9.13 -3.27
N ASN A 200 8.50 -9.38 -2.91
CA ASN A 200 9.12 -8.74 -1.76
C ASN A 200 9.80 -7.45 -2.24
N ILE A 201 9.29 -6.30 -1.78
CA ILE A 201 9.70 -4.95 -2.20
C ILE A 201 10.73 -4.33 -1.24
N TYR A 202 11.54 -5.15 -0.56
CA TYR A 202 12.52 -4.71 0.42
C TYR A 202 13.45 -3.62 -0.13
N ASN A 203 14.03 -3.82 -1.32
CA ASN A 203 14.96 -2.86 -1.91
C ASN A 203 14.26 -1.58 -2.35
N ALA A 204 13.05 -1.70 -2.93
CA ALA A 204 12.25 -0.53 -3.29
C ALA A 204 11.91 0.33 -2.06
N LEU A 205 11.60 -0.30 -0.91
CA LEU A 205 11.38 0.40 0.35
C LEU A 205 12.66 1.00 0.94
N GLU A 206 13.80 0.32 0.79
CA GLU A 206 15.09 0.84 1.22
C GLU A 206 15.51 2.08 0.43
N GLU A 207 15.35 2.04 -0.89
CA GLU A 207 15.65 3.15 -1.79
C GLU A 207 14.67 4.32 -1.58
N ALA A 208 13.38 4.03 -1.44
CA ALA A 208 12.36 5.04 -1.17
C ALA A 208 12.59 5.76 0.19
N ASN A 209 13.24 5.07 1.15
CA ASN A 209 13.65 5.63 2.43
C ASN A 209 12.51 6.41 3.14
N LEU A 210 11.30 5.83 3.14
CA LEU A 210 10.06 6.51 3.53
C LEU A 210 10.05 6.92 5.01
N ILE A 211 10.69 6.11 5.86
CA ILE A 211 10.71 6.25 7.31
C ILE A 211 12.12 6.14 7.87
N GLU A 212 12.32 6.71 9.05
CA GLU A 212 13.53 6.57 9.84
C GLU A 212 13.20 5.91 11.17
N ILE A 213 13.92 4.83 11.48
CA ILE A 213 13.80 4.12 12.74
C ILE A 213 14.50 4.91 13.84
N VAL A 214 13.80 5.21 14.93
CA VAL A 214 14.27 6.03 16.05
C VAL A 214 14.04 5.30 17.39
N ASN A 215 14.45 5.92 18.50
CA ASN A 215 14.20 5.42 19.86
C ASN A 215 14.65 3.96 20.06
N MET A 216 15.84 3.61 19.56
CA MET A 216 16.42 2.26 19.64
C MET A 216 15.55 1.18 18.98
N GLY A 217 14.85 1.50 17.88
CA GLY A 217 14.04 0.52 17.15
C GLY A 217 12.60 0.39 17.64
N LYS A 218 12.15 1.25 18.56
CA LYS A 218 10.79 1.19 19.10
C LYS A 218 9.77 1.94 18.24
N ASP A 219 10.22 3.05 17.65
CA ASP A 219 9.37 3.96 16.89
C ASP A 219 10.02 4.28 15.55
N ALA A 220 9.23 4.85 14.64
CA ALA A 220 9.74 5.49 13.43
C ALA A 220 9.26 6.94 13.32
N ARG A 221 9.90 7.71 12.45
CA ARG A 221 9.41 9.01 11.98
C ARG A 221 9.38 9.02 10.46
N ARG A 222 8.41 9.71 9.86
CA ARG A 222 8.41 9.92 8.40
C ARG A 222 9.60 10.79 8.01
N ARG A 223 10.23 10.48 6.87
CA ARG A 223 11.27 11.34 6.29
C ARG A 223 10.71 12.50 5.47
N SER A 224 9.56 12.28 4.86
CA SER A 224 8.90 13.24 3.97
C SER A 224 7.38 13.15 4.10
N GLU A 225 6.68 14.20 3.67
CA GLU A 225 5.22 14.16 3.53
C GLU A 225 4.78 13.35 2.32
N HIS A 226 5.58 13.37 1.25
CA HIS A 226 5.36 12.64 0.01
C HIS A 226 6.53 11.69 -0.27
N GLY A 227 6.24 10.46 -0.66
CA GLY A 227 7.20 9.44 -1.02
C GLY A 227 6.85 8.77 -2.34
N VAL A 228 7.86 8.19 -2.99
CA VAL A 228 7.69 7.41 -4.22
C VAL A 228 8.24 6.02 -3.98
N LEU A 229 7.39 5.01 -4.13
CA LEU A 229 7.72 3.61 -4.09
C LEU A 229 7.71 3.07 -5.51
N ASN A 230 8.88 3.06 -6.15
CA ASN A 230 9.05 2.54 -7.50
C ASN A 230 9.60 1.11 -7.47
N ILE A 231 8.77 0.14 -7.85
CA ILE A 231 9.15 -1.26 -7.91
C ILE A 231 9.74 -1.52 -9.29
N LYS A 232 11.06 -1.65 -9.34
CA LYS A 232 11.84 -1.68 -10.59
C LYS A 232 11.71 -2.99 -11.38
N THR A 233 11.24 -4.06 -10.74
CA THR A 233 11.05 -5.33 -11.42
C THR A 233 9.72 -5.32 -12.16
N ASP A 234 9.80 -5.41 -13.49
CA ASP A 234 8.66 -5.59 -14.36
C ASP A 234 7.86 -6.84 -13.98
N LEU A 235 6.54 -6.68 -13.89
CA LEU A 235 5.61 -7.80 -13.84
C LEU A 235 5.36 -8.28 -15.27
N VAL A 236 5.83 -9.48 -15.60
CA VAL A 236 5.67 -10.05 -16.94
C VAL A 236 4.43 -10.95 -17.00
N LEU A 237 3.45 -10.59 -17.83
CA LEU A 237 2.24 -11.36 -18.10
C LEU A 237 2.38 -12.15 -19.41
N LYS A 238 2.22 -13.47 -19.34
CA LYS A 238 2.19 -14.35 -20.50
C LYS A 238 0.94 -15.22 -20.49
N GLY A 239 -0.04 -14.83 -21.30
CA GLY A 239 -1.33 -15.51 -21.38
C GLY A 239 -2.05 -15.55 -20.03
N GLU A 240 -1.89 -16.66 -19.30
CA GLU A 240 -2.62 -16.95 -18.05
C GLU A 240 -1.74 -16.91 -16.80
N GLN A 241 -0.49 -16.49 -16.93
CA GLN A 241 0.49 -16.62 -15.86
C GLN A 241 1.35 -15.37 -15.76
N ILE A 242 1.68 -15.02 -14.53
CA ILE A 242 2.85 -14.19 -14.26
C ILE A 242 4.08 -15.08 -14.50
N VAL A 243 5.00 -14.61 -15.32
CA VAL A 243 6.28 -15.30 -15.53
C VAL A 243 7.14 -15.04 -14.32
N ASP A 244 7.50 -16.10 -13.60
CA ASP A 244 8.44 -16.00 -12.49
C ASP A 244 9.75 -15.39 -12.98
N THR A 245 10.18 -14.32 -12.32
CA THR A 245 11.47 -13.69 -12.63
C THR A 245 12.60 -14.64 -12.17
N PRO A 246 13.71 -14.78 -12.94
CA PRO A 246 14.83 -15.63 -12.56
C PRO A 246 15.32 -15.40 -11.12
N ASN A 247 15.68 -16.50 -10.45
CA ASN A 247 15.88 -16.55 -9.00
C ASN A 247 17.34 -16.26 -8.59
N ASP A 248 17.74 -15.00 -8.74
CA ASP A 248 19.12 -14.56 -8.52
C ASP A 248 19.36 -14.15 -7.04
N ASP A 249 18.31 -13.63 -6.39
CA ASP A 249 18.37 -12.91 -5.11
C ASP A 249 17.41 -13.46 -4.03
N ASN A 250 17.30 -14.79 -3.90
CA ASN A 250 16.54 -15.45 -2.84
C ASN A 250 15.04 -15.04 -2.71
N GLY A 251 14.43 -14.51 -3.78
CA GLY A 251 13.03 -14.06 -3.82
C GLY A 251 12.79 -12.58 -3.53
N ILE A 252 13.84 -11.76 -3.42
CA ILE A 252 13.75 -10.29 -3.37
C ILE A 252 13.50 -9.75 -4.77
N ASP A 253 12.65 -8.71 -4.89
CA ASP A 253 12.38 -8.03 -6.16
C ASP A 253 11.99 -8.99 -7.30
N GLN A 254 11.32 -10.09 -6.96
CA GLN A 254 10.87 -11.10 -7.91
C GLN A 254 9.37 -11.27 -7.83
N TRP A 255 8.70 -11.13 -8.97
CA TRP A 255 7.32 -11.52 -9.10
C TRP A 255 7.22 -13.04 -9.13
N THR A 256 6.40 -13.58 -8.23
CA THR A 256 6.04 -15.01 -8.20
C THR A 256 4.57 -15.16 -8.53
N GLY A 257 4.25 -15.97 -9.54
CA GLY A 257 2.89 -16.37 -9.85
C GLY A 257 2.25 -17.16 -8.70
N CYS A 258 1.02 -16.81 -8.36
CA CYS A 258 0.23 -17.49 -7.33
C CYS A 258 -0.82 -18.41 -7.97
N GLU A 259 -1.55 -19.20 -7.17
CA GLU A 259 -2.59 -20.09 -7.73
C GLU A 259 -3.63 -19.29 -8.52
N ASN A 260 -3.91 -19.75 -9.75
CA ASN A 260 -4.84 -19.11 -10.66
C ASN A 260 -6.28 -19.35 -10.20
N ILE A 261 -7.09 -18.30 -10.19
CA ILE A 261 -8.52 -18.41 -9.90
C ILE A 261 -9.28 -18.35 -11.22
N PHE A 262 -9.74 -19.52 -11.65
CA PHE A 262 -10.68 -19.61 -12.77
C PHE A 262 -12.02 -19.04 -12.31
N VAL A 263 -12.47 -17.99 -13.01
CA VAL A 263 -13.82 -17.46 -12.84
C VAL A 263 -14.62 -17.99 -14.02
N ASP A 264 -15.36 -19.07 -13.81
CA ASP A 264 -16.50 -19.35 -14.68
C ASP A 264 -17.52 -18.22 -14.42
N ILE A 265 -17.79 -17.42 -15.46
CA ILE A 265 -18.91 -16.47 -15.49
C ILE A 265 -19.92 -17.03 -16.48
#